data_AF-A0A4Y9UAT4-F1
#
_entry.id   AF-A0A4Y9UAT4-F1
#
_cell.length_a   1.000
_cell.length_b   1.000
_cell.length_c   1.000
_cell.angle_alpha   90.00
_cell.angle_beta   90.00
_cell.angle_gamma   90.00
#
_symmetry.space_group_name_H-M   'P 1'
#
loop_
_entity.id
_entity.type
_entity.pdbx_description
1 polymer ?
#
loop_
_entity_poly.entity_id
_entity_poly.type
_entity_poly.pdbx_seq_one_letter_code
_entity_poly.pdbx_strand_id
1 'polypeptide(L)' 'MPTIALVDDDSNILTSVSIALETEGYRIMTYADGASALDGFRT' A
#
# COMPACT_ATOMS: atom_id res chain seq x y z
N MET A 1 -5.77 2.85 14.37
CA MET A 1 -5.83 3.37 12.98
C MET A 1 -5.69 2.18 12.06
N PRO A 2 -6.62 1.96 11.12
CA PRO A 2 -6.50 0.88 10.15
C PRO A 2 -5.32 1.17 9.21
N THR A 3 -4.51 0.14 8.97
CA THR A 3 -3.42 0.17 7.99
C THR A 3 -3.92 -0.50 6.72
N ILE A 4 -3.82 0.21 5.60
CA ILE A 4 -4.18 -0.28 4.27
C ILE A 4 -2.90 -0.73 3.59
N ALA A 5 -2.88 -1.95 3.07
CA ALA A 5 -1.79 -2.42 2.24
C ALA A 5 -2.23 -2.37 0.78
N LEU A 6 -1.51 -1.56 0.01
CA LEU A 6 -1.73 -1.32 -1.40
C LEU A 6 -0.72 -2.14 -2.21
N VAL A 7 -1.20 -3.02 -3.08
CA VAL A 7 -0.38 -3.92 -3.88
C VAL A 7 -0.68 -3.68 -5.35
N ASP A 8 0.29 -3.16 -6.09
CA ASP A 8 0.15 -2.83 -7.51
C ASP A 8 1.53 -2.79 -8.16
N ASP A 9 1.68 -3.30 -9.39
CA ASP A 9 2.96 -3.34 -10.10
C ASP A 9 3.34 -1.99 -10.74
N ASP A 10 2.41 -1.04 -10.84
CA ASP A 10 2.67 0.31 -11.35
C ASP A 10 2.96 1.32 -10.21
N SER A 11 4.16 1.90 -10.25
CA SER A 11 4.60 2.91 -9.28
C SER A 11 3.75 4.20 -9.28
N ASN A 12 3.15 4.56 -10.41
CA ASN A 12 2.27 5.73 -10.51
C ASN A 12 0.96 5.49 -9.76
N ILE A 13 0.43 4.26 -9.82
CA ILE A 13 -0.76 3.86 -9.08
C ILE A 13 -0.46 3.79 -7.59
N LEU A 14 0.63 3.14 -7.19
CA LEU A 14 1.07 3.10 -5.79
C LEU A 14 1.19 4.51 -5.20
N THR A 15 1.82 5.44 -5.92
CA THR A 15 2.03 6.81 -5.45
C THR A 15 0.72 7.59 -5.36
N SER A 16 -0.09 7.57 -6.41
CA SER A 16 -1.33 8.36 -6.48
C SER A 16 -2.36 7.92 -5.43
N VAL A 17 -2.55 6.61 -5.28
CA VAL A 17 -3.51 6.04 -4.31
C VAL A 17 -2.97 6.17 -2.89
N SER A 18 -1.66 6.05 -2.67
CA SER A 18 -1.06 6.29 -1.35
C SER A 18 -1.33 7.71 -0.87
N ILE A 19 -1.11 8.72 -1.72
CA ILE A 19 -1.38 10.12 -1.37
C ILE A 19 -2.85 10.36 -1.03
N ALA A 20 -3.76 9.79 -1.83
CA ALA A 20 -5.21 9.96 -1.62
C ALA A 20 -5.65 9.41 -0.25
N LEU A 21 -5.23 8.20 0.07
CA LEU A 21 -5.60 7.52 1.32
C LEU A 21 -4.85 8.09 2.55
N GLU A 22 -3.61 8.58 2.39
CA GLU A 22 -2.89 9.28 3.47
C GLU A 22 -3.56 10.60 3.81
N THR A 23 -4.10 11.30 2.80
CA THR A 23 -4.88 12.54 2.99
C THR A 23 -6.15 12.30 3.79
N GLU A 24 -6.75 11.12 3.67
CA GLU A 24 -7.89 10.69 4.50
C GLU A 24 -7.48 10.25 5.92
N GLY A 25 -6.18 10.22 6.22
CA GLY A 25 -5.63 9.89 7.55
C GLY A 25 -5.39 8.39 7.77
N TYR A 26 -5.39 7.58 6.71
CA TYR A 26 -5.03 6.18 6.79
C TYR A 26 -3.51 5.99 6.80
N ARG A 27 -3.06 4.90 7.42
CA ARG A 27 -1.67 4.44 7.28
C ARG A 27 -1.58 3.48 6.11
N ILE A 28 -0.56 3.63 5.28
CA ILE A 28 -0.45 2.85 4.04
C ILE A 28 0.88 2.13 3.99
N MET A 29 0.83 0.90 3.48
CA MET A 29 2.00 0.12 3.10
C MET A 29 1.88 -0.22 1.63
N THR A 30 2.83 0.23 0.82
CA THR A 30 2.84 -0.02 -0.62
C THR A 30 3.76 -1.20 -0.94
N TYR A 31 3.30 -2.05 -1.86
CA TYR A 31 4.05 -3.21 -2.33
C TYR A 31 3.95 -3.28 -3.86
N ALA A 32 5.10 -3.37 -4.51
CA ALA A 32 5.16 -3.54 -5.97
C ALA A 32 4.94 -4.99 -6.43
N ASP A 33 4.92 -5.93 -5.48
CA ASP A 33 4.89 -7.35 -5.74
C ASP A 33 4.00 -8.07 -4.72
N GLY A 34 3.18 -8.99 -5.21
CA GLY A 34 2.23 -9.74 -4.39
C GLY A 34 2.90 -10.70 -3.41
N ALA A 35 4.07 -11.25 -3.73
CA ALA A 35 4.80 -12.12 -2.79
C ALA A 35 5.38 -11.30 -1.64
N SER A 36 5.93 -10.12 -1.93
CA SER A 36 6.42 -9.15 -0.95
C SER A 36 5.30 -8.63 -0.05
N ALA A 37 4.12 -8.36 -0.62
CA ALA A 37 2.94 -8.00 0.15
C ALA A 37 2.52 -9.12 1.10
N LEU A 38 2.44 -10.36 0.58
CA LEU A 38 2.07 -11.53 1.37
C LEU A 38 3.05 -11.79 2.52
N ASP A 39 4.35 -11.56 2.31
CA ASP A 39 5.37 -11.65 3.37
C ASP A 39 5.18 -10.57 4.42
N GLY A 40 4.92 -9.32 3.99
CA GLY A 40 4.62 -8.19 4.87
C GLY A 40 3.34 -8.37 5.70
N PHE A 41 2.34 -9.10 5.18
CA PHE A 41 1.10 -9.44 5.91
C PHE A 41 1.25 -10.60 6.90
N ARG A 42 2.30 -11.43 6.77
CA ARG A 42 2.49 -12.63 7.58
C ARG A 42 3.23 -12.38 8.91
N THR A 43 3.70 -11.16 9.13
CA THR A 43 4.39 -10.72 10.36
C THR A 43 3.41 -10.02 11.30
#